data_AF-A0A8S3G9N8-F1
#
_entry.id   AF-A0A8S3G9N8-F1
#
_cell.length_a   1.000
_cell.length_b   1.000
_cell.length_c   1.000
_cell.angle_alpha   90.00
_cell.angle_beta   90.00
_cell.angle_gamma   90.00
#
_symmetry.space_group_name_H-M   'P 1'
#
loop_
_entity.id
_entity.type
_entity.pdbx_description
1 polymer ?
#
loop_
_entity_poly.entity_id
_entity_poly.type
_entity_poly.pdbx_seq_one_letter_code
_entity_poly.pdbx_strand_id
1 'polypeptide(L)'
;MEITEIHAYAEKLIAFVNPKSGGLQGQTVLDQLKVQIGAENVYDLVKDHGPEKGLKENQLEKNLRIIACGGDGTVGWLLSALDTLHIRHKDEVSVGVIPLGTGNDMARFLGWGVGYRGESLAPVVQALSTAESRLLDRWAIDVQPAANSGAASLKVNDNETDSY
;
A
#
# COMPACT_ATOMS: atom_id res chain seq x y z
N MET A 1 -27.86 36.58 -9.26
CA MET A 1 -28.29 35.70 -8.16
C MET A 1 -27.86 34.31 -8.56
N GLU A 2 -27.05 33.68 -7.71
CA GLU A 2 -25.98 32.71 -8.02
C GLU A 2 -26.41 31.48 -8.82
N ILE A 3 -25.63 31.18 -9.87
CA ILE A 3 -25.53 29.83 -10.40
C ILE A 3 -24.55 29.13 -9.47
N THR A 4 -25.04 28.20 -8.65
CA THR A 4 -24.21 27.38 -7.78
C THR A 4 -23.41 26.43 -8.66
N GLU A 5 -22.22 26.86 -9.10
CA GLU A 5 -21.14 25.97 -9.51
C GLU A 5 -20.70 25.16 -8.29
N ILE A 6 -21.47 24.14 -7.95
CA ILE A 6 -20.94 23.00 -7.20
C ILE A 6 -20.32 22.09 -8.25
N HIS A 7 -19.19 22.50 -8.82
CA HIS A 7 -18.22 21.52 -9.25
C HIS A 7 -17.77 20.83 -7.97
N ALA A 8 -18.51 19.80 -7.55
CA ALA A 8 -17.92 18.77 -6.71
C ALA A 8 -16.67 18.34 -7.46
N TYR A 9 -15.50 18.71 -6.95
CA TYR A 9 -14.22 18.32 -7.54
C TYR A 9 -14.31 16.81 -7.75
N ALA A 10 -14.32 16.35 -9.01
CA ALA A 10 -14.37 14.94 -9.30
C ALA A 10 -13.16 14.30 -8.61
N GLU A 11 -13.42 13.47 -7.60
CA GLU A 11 -12.36 12.85 -6.80
C GLU A 11 -11.49 12.00 -7.74
N LYS A 12 -10.18 12.26 -7.76
CA LYS A 12 -9.29 11.48 -8.61
C LYS A 12 -9.15 10.09 -8.02
N LEU A 13 -9.38 9.08 -8.84
CA LEU A 13 -9.25 7.67 -8.48
C LEU A 13 -8.06 7.08 -9.22
N ILE A 14 -7.08 6.57 -8.47
CA ILE A 14 -5.94 5.83 -9.02
C ILE A 14 -5.85 4.44 -8.40
N ALA A 15 -5.22 3.50 -9.10
CA ALA A 15 -5.00 2.15 -8.62
C ALA A 15 -3.53 1.77 -8.65
N PHE A 16 -3.07 1.09 -7.60
CA PHE A 16 -1.78 0.42 -7.54
C PHE A 16 -2.02 -1.07 -7.50
N VAL A 17 -1.50 -1.80 -8.48
CA VAL A 17 -1.75 -3.23 -8.64
C VAL A 17 -0.44 -3.98 -8.54
N ASN A 18 -0.41 -5.05 -7.75
CA ASN A 18 0.65 -6.04 -7.78
C ASN A 18 0.21 -7.23 -8.67
N PRO A 19 0.69 -7.33 -9.92
CA PRO A 19 0.20 -8.34 -10.87
C PRO A 19 0.51 -9.79 -10.44
N LYS A 20 1.49 -9.97 -9.55
CA LYS A 20 1.88 -11.29 -9.02
C LYS A 20 0.97 -11.81 -7.91
N SER A 21 0.06 -10.98 -7.39
CA SER A 21 -0.88 -11.40 -6.34
C SER A 21 -2.01 -12.28 -6.88
N GLY A 22 -2.59 -13.12 -6.01
CA GLY A 22 -3.82 -13.87 -6.31
C GLY A 22 -3.68 -15.00 -7.31
N GLY A 23 -2.51 -15.63 -7.40
CA GLY A 23 -2.30 -16.74 -8.34
C GLY A 23 -2.47 -16.31 -9.81
N LEU A 24 -1.86 -15.18 -10.18
CA LEU A 24 -1.93 -14.52 -11.50
C LEU A 24 -3.21 -13.74 -11.81
N GLN A 25 -4.18 -13.69 -10.89
CA GLN A 25 -5.36 -12.82 -11.05
C GLN A 25 -5.01 -11.33 -11.06
N GLY A 26 -3.91 -10.93 -10.42
CA GLY A 26 -3.46 -9.54 -10.39
C GLY A 26 -3.21 -8.94 -11.78
N GLN A 27 -2.74 -9.75 -12.75
CA GLN A 27 -2.58 -9.29 -14.13
C GLN A 27 -3.94 -8.99 -14.77
N THR A 28 -4.94 -9.85 -14.58
CA THR A 28 -6.30 -9.62 -15.07
C THR A 28 -6.91 -8.36 -14.45
N VAL A 29 -6.70 -8.14 -13.15
CA VAL A 29 -7.19 -6.93 -12.46
C VAL A 29 -6.51 -5.67 -12.98
N LEU A 30 -5.19 -5.71 -13.22
CA LEU A 30 -4.46 -4.60 -13.83
C LEU A 30 -5.08 -4.20 -15.18
N ASP A 31 -5.30 -5.17 -16.05
CA ASP A 31 -5.80 -4.91 -17.40
C ASP A 31 -7.25 -4.40 -17.39
N GLN A 32 -8.10 -4.96 -16.52
CA GLN A 32 -9.47 -4.48 -16.36
C GLN A 32 -9.54 -3.06 -15.78
N LEU A 33 -8.71 -2.72 -14.79
CA LEU A 33 -8.69 -1.37 -14.22
C LEU A 33 -8.23 -0.33 -15.23
N LYS A 34 -7.24 -0.65 -16.07
CA LYS A 34 -6.80 0.28 -17.14
C LYS A 34 -7.94 0.65 -18.09
N VAL A 35 -8.82 -0.31 -18.37
CA VAL A 35 -10.02 -0.08 -19.20
C VAL A 35 -11.06 0.75 -18.44
N GLN A 36 -11.23 0.53 -17.14
CA GLN A 36 -12.30 1.16 -16.35
C GLN A 36 -11.99 2.58 -15.90
N ILE A 37 -10.76 2.85 -15.46
CA ILE A 37 -10.38 4.15 -14.87
C ILE A 37 -9.30 4.88 -15.67
N GLY A 38 -8.88 4.35 -16.82
CA GLY A 38 -7.82 4.93 -17.65
C GLY A 38 -6.44 4.39 -17.29
N ALA A 39 -5.62 4.11 -18.30
CA ALA A 39 -4.31 3.49 -18.10
C ALA A 39 -3.32 4.39 -17.37
N GLU A 40 -3.50 5.71 -17.48
CA GLU A 40 -2.75 6.75 -16.77
C GLU A 40 -3.03 6.77 -15.26
N ASN A 41 -4.15 6.19 -14.83
CA ASN A 41 -4.54 6.13 -13.43
C ASN A 41 -4.23 4.77 -12.79
N VAL A 42 -3.55 3.86 -13.51
CA VAL A 42 -3.24 2.51 -13.02
C VAL A 42 -1.74 2.24 -13.07
N TYR A 43 -1.19 1.97 -11.89
CA TYR A 43 0.24 1.75 -11.67
C TYR A 43 0.54 0.27 -11.38
N ASP A 44 1.55 -0.25 -12.05
CA ASP A 44 2.00 -1.63 -11.88
C ASP A 44 3.16 -1.65 -10.88
N LEU A 45 2.90 -2.08 -9.66
CA LEU A 45 3.86 -2.08 -8.56
C LEU A 45 5.11 -2.93 -8.81
N VAL A 46 5.02 -3.92 -9.72
CA VAL A 46 6.17 -4.76 -10.07
C VAL A 46 7.01 -4.07 -11.14
N LYS A 47 6.36 -3.55 -12.19
CA LYS A 47 7.04 -2.89 -13.32
C LYS A 47 7.61 -1.52 -12.92
N ASP A 48 6.89 -0.75 -12.14
CA ASP A 48 7.30 0.58 -11.68
C ASP A 48 8.22 0.53 -10.45
N HIS A 49 8.54 -0.68 -9.96
CA HIS A 49 9.39 -0.93 -8.79
C HIS A 49 8.88 -0.31 -7.47
N GLY A 50 7.58 -0.03 -7.39
CA GLY A 50 6.93 0.48 -6.18
C GLY A 50 5.88 1.56 -6.45
N PRO A 51 5.21 2.03 -5.39
CA PRO A 51 4.15 3.03 -5.49
C PRO A 51 4.68 4.46 -5.68
N GLU A 52 5.96 4.71 -5.45
CA GLU A 52 6.51 6.07 -5.28
C GLU A 52 6.33 6.93 -6.53
N LYS A 53 6.45 6.33 -7.71
CA LYS A 53 6.23 7.04 -8.99
C LYS A 53 4.80 7.58 -9.07
N GLY A 54 3.80 6.71 -8.93
CA GLY A 54 2.41 7.10 -9.02
C GLY A 54 1.99 8.06 -7.91
N LEU A 55 2.52 7.88 -6.69
CA LEU A 55 2.27 8.82 -5.59
C LEU A 55 2.84 10.21 -5.87
N LYS A 56 4.05 10.32 -6.44
CA LYS A 56 4.65 11.61 -6.82
C LYS A 56 3.90 12.31 -7.95
N GLU A 57 3.45 11.54 -8.95
CA GLU A 57 2.66 12.07 -10.07
C GLU A 57 1.32 12.66 -9.61
N ASN A 58 0.78 12.18 -8.48
CA ASN A 58 -0.51 12.60 -7.93
C ASN A 58 -0.39 13.38 -6.61
N GLN A 59 0.80 13.81 -6.21
CA GLN A 59 1.05 14.39 -4.88
C GLN A 59 0.34 15.73 -4.60
N LEU A 60 -0.16 16.39 -5.64
CA LEU A 60 -0.85 17.68 -5.58
C LEU A 60 -2.38 17.54 -5.61
N GLU A 61 -2.89 16.33 -5.87
CA GLU A 61 -4.32 16.07 -6.02
C GLU A 61 -5.02 16.18 -4.66
N LYS A 62 -6.19 16.83 -4.66
CA LYS A 62 -7.09 16.89 -3.51
C LYS A 62 -8.05 15.71 -3.53
N ASN A 63 -8.53 15.28 -2.37
CA ASN A 63 -9.47 14.15 -2.23
C ASN A 63 -9.04 12.91 -3.05
N LEU A 64 -7.74 12.59 -3.02
CA LEU A 64 -7.19 11.48 -3.81
C LEU A 64 -7.67 10.13 -3.25
N ARG A 65 -8.34 9.34 -4.08
CA ARG A 65 -8.76 7.98 -3.75
C ARG A 65 -7.83 6.99 -4.41
N ILE A 66 -7.33 6.05 -3.62
CA ILE A 66 -6.37 5.06 -4.04
C ILE A 66 -6.96 3.66 -3.86
N ILE A 67 -6.87 2.84 -4.90
CA ILE A 67 -7.20 1.40 -4.85
C ILE A 67 -5.90 0.61 -4.76
N ALA A 68 -5.70 -0.13 -3.68
CA ALA A 68 -4.60 -1.07 -3.53
C ALA A 68 -5.06 -2.49 -3.92
N CYS A 69 -4.47 -3.06 -4.97
CA CYS A 69 -4.80 -4.41 -5.44
C CYS A 69 -3.65 -5.37 -5.11
N GLY A 70 -3.85 -6.24 -4.11
CA GLY A 70 -2.82 -7.13 -3.59
C GLY A 70 -3.25 -7.84 -2.30
N GLY A 71 -2.30 -8.46 -1.61
CA GLY A 71 -2.48 -8.90 -0.22
C GLY A 71 -2.04 -7.83 0.79
N ASP A 72 -2.09 -8.16 2.08
CA ASP A 72 -1.75 -7.22 3.17
C ASP A 72 -0.35 -6.60 3.01
N GLY A 73 0.65 -7.36 2.56
CA GLY A 73 2.01 -6.84 2.32
C GLY A 73 2.07 -5.78 1.20
N THR A 74 1.25 -5.91 0.16
CA THR A 74 1.16 -4.88 -0.90
C THR A 74 0.53 -3.60 -0.36
N VAL A 75 -0.53 -3.72 0.44
CA VAL A 75 -1.17 -2.53 0.98
C VAL A 75 -0.30 -1.86 2.05
N GLY A 76 0.35 -2.64 2.91
CA GLY A 76 1.31 -2.12 3.90
C GLY A 76 2.48 -1.36 3.25
N TRP A 77 2.99 -1.85 2.11
CA TRP A 77 4.03 -1.14 1.36
C TRP A 77 3.54 0.20 0.80
N LEU A 78 2.36 0.23 0.17
CA LEU A 78 1.75 1.47 -0.33
C LEU A 78 1.53 2.48 0.81
N LEU A 79 0.98 2.03 1.93
CA LEU A 79 0.76 2.85 3.11
C LEU A 79 2.08 3.39 3.69
N SER A 80 3.14 2.58 3.72
CA SER A 80 4.47 3.03 4.16
C SER A 80 5.07 4.07 3.20
N ALA A 81 4.86 3.94 1.89
CA ALA A 81 5.28 4.94 0.92
C ALA A 81 4.52 6.27 1.10
N LEU A 82 3.22 6.23 1.39
CA LEU A 82 2.44 7.42 1.76
C LEU A 82 2.95 8.09 3.05
N ASP A 83 3.57 7.35 3.96
CA ASP A 83 4.17 7.92 5.17
C ASP A 83 5.44 8.70 4.90
N THR A 84 6.27 8.19 3.99
CA THR A 84 7.59 8.72 3.71
C THR A 84 7.58 9.86 2.69
N LEU A 85 6.55 9.93 1.84
CA LEU A 85 6.42 10.96 0.81
C LEU A 85 5.68 12.21 1.34
N HIS A 86 6.12 13.37 0.86
CA HIS A 86 5.48 14.65 1.16
C HIS A 86 4.28 14.89 0.23
N ILE A 87 3.14 14.29 0.57
CA ILE A 87 1.87 14.50 -0.13
C ILE A 87 1.21 15.78 0.41
N ARG A 88 0.83 16.71 -0.47
CA ARG A 88 0.33 18.04 -0.07
C ARG A 88 -0.98 17.97 0.72
N HIS A 89 -1.88 17.11 0.28
CA HIS A 89 -3.22 16.91 0.84
C HIS A 89 -3.34 15.54 1.49
N LYS A 90 -2.31 15.13 2.26
CA LYS A 90 -2.20 13.77 2.81
C LYS A 90 -3.44 13.34 3.61
N ASP A 91 -4.01 14.23 4.41
CA ASP A 91 -5.19 13.95 5.25
C ASP A 91 -6.47 13.75 4.44
N GLU A 92 -6.47 14.12 3.15
CA GLU A 92 -7.58 13.91 2.21
C GLU A 92 -7.42 12.60 1.41
N VAL A 93 -6.30 11.88 1.58
CA VAL A 93 -6.04 10.63 0.85
C VAL A 93 -6.79 9.47 1.50
N SER A 94 -7.52 8.72 0.67
CA SER A 94 -8.24 7.52 1.12
C SER A 94 -7.74 6.28 0.38
N VAL A 95 -7.55 5.17 1.09
CA VAL A 95 -7.08 3.90 0.50
C VAL A 95 -8.14 2.81 0.69
N GLY A 96 -8.64 2.27 -0.42
CA GLY A 96 -9.47 1.07 -0.44
C GLY A 96 -8.73 -0.12 -1.03
N VAL A 97 -9.22 -1.33 -0.80
CA VAL A 97 -8.48 -2.56 -1.13
C VAL A 97 -9.30 -3.46 -2.05
N ILE A 98 -8.67 -3.94 -3.11
CA ILE A 98 -9.13 -5.13 -3.85
C ILE A 98 -8.26 -6.31 -3.38
N PRO A 99 -8.80 -7.20 -2.54
CA PRO A 99 -8.01 -8.25 -1.90
C PRO A 99 -7.66 -9.37 -2.89
N LEU A 100 -6.39 -9.47 -3.25
CA LEU A 100 -5.86 -10.52 -4.13
C LEU A 100 -5.03 -11.57 -3.36
N GLY A 101 -4.81 -11.40 -2.05
CA GLY A 101 -4.00 -12.32 -1.25
C GLY A 101 -4.79 -13.51 -0.71
N THR A 102 -4.10 -14.37 0.05
CA THR A 102 -4.71 -15.42 0.89
C THR A 102 -4.98 -14.91 2.31
N GLY A 103 -4.04 -14.14 2.87
CA GLY A 103 -4.22 -13.27 4.04
C GLY A 103 -4.67 -11.89 3.59
N ASN A 104 -5.96 -11.60 3.73
CA ASN A 104 -6.61 -10.33 3.37
C ASN A 104 -7.23 -9.72 4.63
N ASP A 105 -6.48 -9.71 5.73
CA ASP A 105 -7.05 -9.36 7.03
C ASP A 105 -7.43 -7.88 7.08
N MET A 106 -6.66 -7.03 6.41
CA MET A 106 -6.98 -5.61 6.34
C MET A 106 -8.23 -5.36 5.48
N ALA A 107 -8.42 -6.11 4.39
CA ALA A 107 -9.63 -6.01 3.57
C ALA A 107 -10.87 -6.49 4.34
N ARG A 108 -10.75 -7.57 5.13
CA ARG A 108 -11.84 -8.08 5.99
C ARG A 108 -12.21 -7.07 7.07
N PHE A 109 -11.21 -6.48 7.72
CA PHE A 109 -11.42 -5.46 8.75
C PHE A 109 -12.12 -4.21 8.20
N LEU A 110 -11.73 -3.76 7.00
CA LEU A 110 -12.31 -2.60 6.33
C LEU A 110 -13.62 -2.90 5.59
N GLY A 111 -14.10 -4.16 5.60
CA GLY A 111 -15.36 -4.54 4.95
C GLY A 111 -15.29 -4.74 3.44
N TRP A 112 -14.10 -4.77 2.82
CA TRP A 112 -13.91 -5.03 1.39
C TRP A 112 -14.02 -6.51 0.98
N GLY A 113 -14.18 -7.39 1.97
CA GLY A 113 -14.45 -8.81 1.76
C GLY A 113 -13.23 -9.70 1.86
N VAL A 114 -13.44 -10.99 1.57
CA VAL A 114 -12.48 -12.06 1.87
C VAL A 114 -11.42 -12.29 0.79
N GLY A 115 -11.64 -11.75 -0.42
CA GLY A 115 -10.83 -12.01 -1.61
C GLY A 115 -11.64 -11.80 -2.88
N TYR A 116 -10.99 -11.28 -3.92
CA TYR A 116 -11.50 -11.19 -5.28
C TYR A 116 -11.65 -12.59 -5.89
N ARG A 117 -12.73 -12.82 -6.62
CA ARG A 117 -13.09 -14.13 -7.20
C ARG A 117 -13.32 -14.07 -8.71
N GLY A 118 -12.84 -13.02 -9.38
CA GLY A 118 -12.99 -12.85 -10.83
C GLY A 118 -14.31 -12.20 -11.25
N GLU A 119 -15.08 -11.66 -10.30
CA GLU A 119 -16.26 -10.84 -10.59
C GLU A 119 -15.91 -9.56 -11.38
N SER A 120 -16.92 -8.92 -11.99
CA SER A 120 -16.70 -7.63 -12.66
C SER A 120 -16.17 -6.59 -11.67
N LEU A 121 -15.12 -5.87 -12.05
CA LEU A 121 -14.56 -4.79 -11.24
C LEU A 121 -15.42 -3.52 -11.24
N ALA A 122 -16.33 -3.32 -12.20
CA ALA A 122 -17.03 -2.05 -12.32
C ALA A 122 -17.86 -1.69 -11.06
N PRO A 123 -18.65 -2.62 -10.46
CA PRO A 123 -19.33 -2.35 -9.20
C PRO A 123 -18.37 -2.11 -8.04
N VAL A 124 -17.22 -2.79 -8.03
CA VAL A 124 -16.19 -2.66 -6.98
C VAL A 124 -15.52 -1.29 -7.05
N VAL A 125 -15.15 -0.85 -8.26
CA VAL A 125 -14.59 0.48 -8.52
C VAL A 125 -15.58 1.57 -8.14
N GLN A 126 -16.86 1.41 -8.48
CA GLN A 126 -17.90 2.37 -8.09
C GLN A 126 -18.09 2.43 -6.57
N ALA A 127 -18.03 1.29 -5.88
CA ALA A 127 -18.11 1.26 -4.42
C ALA A 127 -16.88 1.95 -3.80
N LEU A 128 -15.67 1.68 -4.30
CA LEU A 128 -14.43 2.30 -3.82
C LEU A 128 -14.37 3.82 -4.08
N SER A 129 -14.94 4.27 -5.19
CA SER A 129 -14.98 5.69 -5.57
C SER A 129 -15.97 6.52 -4.75
N THR A 130 -16.96 5.88 -4.11
CA THR A 130 -18.03 6.57 -3.36
C THR A 130 -18.13 6.17 -1.89
N ALA A 131 -17.31 5.22 -1.44
CA ALA A 131 -17.34 4.74 -0.07
C ALA A 131 -17.06 5.84 0.96
N GLU A 132 -17.53 5.65 2.18
CA GLU A 132 -17.15 6.52 3.29
C GLU A 132 -15.71 6.22 3.70
N SER A 133 -14.90 7.25 3.89
CA SER A 133 -13.54 7.11 4.40
C SER A 133 -13.54 7.04 5.93
N ARG A 134 -12.72 6.14 6.48
CA ARG A 134 -12.53 5.97 7.92
C ARG A 134 -11.05 6.14 8.26
N LEU A 135 -10.78 6.71 9.41
CA LEU A 135 -9.41 6.83 9.91
C LEU A 135 -8.85 5.44 10.23
N LEU A 136 -7.57 5.24 9.91
CA LEU A 136 -6.84 4.01 10.17
C LEU A 136 -5.69 4.32 11.12
N ASP A 137 -5.72 3.71 12.30
CA ASP A 137 -4.61 3.78 13.24
C ASP A 137 -3.41 3.00 12.71
N ARG A 138 -2.22 3.60 12.77
CA ARG A 138 -0.98 2.98 12.29
C ARG A 138 0.10 3.05 13.34
N TRP A 139 0.76 1.92 13.56
CA TRP A 139 1.85 1.80 14.53
C TRP A 139 3.20 1.96 13.85
N ALA A 140 4.05 2.82 14.44
CA ALA A 140 5.46 2.91 14.11
C ALA A 140 6.25 2.13 15.17
N ILE A 141 6.94 1.06 14.75
CA ILE A 141 7.73 0.20 15.63
C ILE A 141 9.20 0.39 15.29
N ASP A 142 10.00 0.86 16.24
CA ASP A 142 11.45 0.90 16.15
C ASP A 142 12.04 -0.30 16.92
N VAL A 143 12.87 -1.10 16.24
CA VAL A 143 13.47 -2.32 16.82
C VAL A 143 14.98 -2.11 16.89
N GLN A 144 15.49 -1.97 18.11
CA GLN A 144 16.92 -1.80 18.36
C GLN A 144 17.53 -3.10 18.92
N PRO A 145 18.74 -3.50 18.47
CA PRO A 145 19.46 -4.61 19.08
C PRO A 145 19.66 -4.33 20.57
N ALA A 146 19.42 -5.33 21.41
CA ALA A 146 19.81 -5.23 22.81
C ALA A 146 21.31 -4.95 22.87
N ALA A 147 21.71 -3.91 23.60
CA ALA A 147 23.12 -3.62 23.80
C ALA A 147 23.78 -4.87 24.42
N ASN A 148 24.67 -5.50 23.67
CA ASN A 148 25.48 -6.62 24.14
C ASN A 148 26.25 -6.13 25.37
N SER A 149 25.75 -6.47 26.55
CA SER A 149 26.45 -6.26 27.81
C SER A 149 27.64 -7.23 27.81
N GLY A 150 28.78 -6.75 27.30
CA GLY A 150 30.12 -7.31 27.44
C GLY A 150 30.25 -8.83 27.42
N ALA A 151 30.45 -9.41 26.22
CA ALA A 151 31.23 -10.63 26.15
C ALA A 151 32.67 -10.27 26.55
N ALA A 152 33.00 -10.45 27.83
CA ALA A 152 34.37 -10.38 28.30
C ALA A 152 35.22 -11.30 27.43
N SER A 153 36.16 -10.72 26.69
CA SER A 153 37.18 -11.47 25.98
C SER A 153 37.94 -12.30 27.00
N LEU A 154 37.70 -13.61 27.04
CA LEU A 154 38.58 -14.55 27.72
C LEU A 154 39.93 -14.46 26.99
N LYS A 155 40.87 -13.70 27.56
CA LYS A 155 42.29 -13.83 27.19
C LYS A 155 42.74 -15.19 27.70
N VAL A 156 42.96 -16.13 26.79
CA VAL A 156 43.74 -17.33 27.08
C VAL A 156 45.16 -16.84 27.36
N ASN A 157 45.61 -16.99 28.61
CA ASN A 157 47.01 -16.80 28.95
C ASN A 157 47.77 -18.05 28.49
N ASP A 158 48.43 -17.95 27.34
CA ASP A 158 49.49 -18.88 26.95
C ASP A 158 50.74 -18.50 27.76
N ASN A 159 50.90 -19.11 28.94
CA ASN A 159 52.15 -19.12 29.68
C ASN A 159 52.20 -20.39 30.54
N GLU A 160 52.83 -21.44 30.00
CA GLU A 160 53.79 -22.25 30.74
C GLU A 160 54.53 -23.17 29.74
N THR A 161 55.69 -22.69 29.31
CA THR A 161 56.87 -23.53 29.10
C THR A 161 57.09 -24.38 30.35
N ASP A 162 57.30 -25.68 30.19
CA ASP A 162 58.46 -26.31 30.78
C ASP A 162 58.86 -27.57 29.99
N SER A 163 60.11 -27.51 29.54
CA SER A 163 60.94 -28.56 28.99
C SER A 163 61.27 -29.63 30.04
N TYR A 164 61.25 -30.90 29.63
CA TYR A 164 62.32 -31.88 29.87
C TYR A 164 62.33 -32.91 28.75
#